data_AF-A0A8T3YN06-F1
#
_entry.id   AF-A0A8T3YN06-F1
#
_cell.length_a   1.000
_cell.length_b   1.000
_cell.length_c   1.000
_cell.angle_alpha   90.00
_cell.angle_beta   90.00
_cell.angle_gamma   90.00
#
_symmetry.space_group_name_H-M   'P 1'
#
loop_
_entity.id
_entity.type
_entity.pdbx_description
1 polymer ?
#
loop_
_entity_poly.entity_id
_entity_poly.type
_entity_poly.pdbx_seq_one_letter_code
_entity_poly.pdbx_strand_id
1 'polypeptide(L)' 'MISIIVPAYNEEAGIETFITEMKKRVKLSEDYELVIVNDGSTDRTEELVKKHLKSYPSLR' A
#
# COMPACT_ATOMS: atom_id res chain seq x y z
N MET A 1 -4.67 5.30 16.80
CA MET A 1 -3.88 4.62 15.75
C MET A 1 -4.83 3.75 14.96
N ILE A 2 -4.85 3.88 13.64
CA ILE A 2 -5.68 3.07 12.74
C ILE A 2 -4.77 2.14 11.94
N SER A 3 -5.10 0.85 11.87
CA SER A 3 -4.42 -0.10 10.99
C SER A 3 -5.31 -0.43 9.80
N ILE A 4 -4.84 -0.12 8.59
CA ILE A 4 -5.54 -0.40 7.35
C ILE A 4 -4.85 -1.60 6.70
N ILE A 5 -5.53 -2.73 6.67
CA ILE A 5 -4.98 -4.00 6.15
C ILE A 5 -5.63 -4.28 4.81
N VAL A 6 -4.82 -4.45 3.76
CA VAL A 6 -5.28 -4.63 2.39
C VAL A 6 -4.68 -5.92 1.83
N PRO A 7 -5.46 -6.98 1.62
CA PRO A 7 -5.01 -8.13 0.86
C PRO A 7 -4.85 -7.72 -0.61
N ALA A 8 -3.76 -8.17 -1.24
CA ALA A 8 -3.48 -7.90 -2.65
C ALA A 8 -3.07 -9.20 -3.35
N TYR A 9 -3.79 -9.54 -4.42
CA TYR A 9 -3.50 -10.66 -5.29
C TYR A 9 -3.65 -10.22 -6.76
N ASN A 10 -2.54 -10.19 -7.48
CA ASN A 10 -2.48 -9.78 -8.89
C ASN A 10 -3.10 -8.40 -9.18
N GLU A 11 -2.71 -7.39 -8.39
CA GLU A 11 -3.21 -6.02 -8.43
C GLU A 11 -2.25 -5.05 -9.16
N GLU A 12 -1.38 -5.54 -10.07
CA GLU A 12 -0.35 -4.69 -10.69
C GLU A 12 -0.91 -3.45 -11.43
N ALA A 13 -2.15 -3.53 -11.91
CA ALA A 13 -2.82 -2.43 -12.62
C ALA A 13 -3.34 -1.32 -11.66
N GLY A 14 -3.65 -1.67 -10.41
CA GLY A 14 -4.32 -0.77 -9.47
C GLY A 14 -3.45 -0.33 -8.29
N ILE A 15 -2.46 -1.14 -7.91
CA ILE A 15 -1.75 -1.02 -6.63
C ILE A 15 -1.01 0.31 -6.47
N GLU A 16 -0.34 0.82 -7.52
CA GLU A 16 0.36 2.11 -7.47
C GLU A 16 -0.60 3.29 -7.27
N THR A 17 -1.76 3.25 -7.96
CA THR A 17 -2.78 4.29 -7.84
C THR A 17 -3.38 4.28 -6.44
N PHE A 18 -3.69 3.10 -5.91
CA PHE A 18 -4.18 2.92 -4.55
C PHE A 18 -3.21 3.52 -3.52
N ILE A 19 -1.93 3.11 -3.55
CA ILE A 19 -0.91 3.60 -2.61
C ILE A 19 -0.76 5.13 -2.71
N THR A 20 -0.77 5.65 -3.94
CA THR A 20 -0.64 7.10 -4.19
C THR A 20 -1.82 7.88 -3.61
N GLU A 21 -3.05 7.39 -3.77
CA GLU A 21 -4.24 8.03 -3.21
C GLU A 21 -4.30 7.94 -1.69
N MET A 22 -3.92 6.80 -1.11
CA MET A 22 -3.79 6.65 0.35
C MET A 22 -2.79 7.66 0.93
N LYS A 23 -1.62 7.80 0.31
CA LYS A 23 -0.60 8.77 0.71
C LYS A 23 -1.08 10.23 0.62
N LYS A 24 -1.98 10.55 -0.31
CA LYS A 24 -2.55 11.91 -0.45
C LYS A 24 -3.64 12.18 0.57
N ARG A 25 -4.57 11.25 0.74
CA ARG A 25 -5.84 11.47 1.48
C ARG A 25 -5.70 11.29 2.98
N VAL A 26 -4.85 10.37 3.44
CA VAL A 26 -4.72 10.03 4.87
C VAL A 26 -3.70 10.93 5.60
N LYS A 27 -3.26 12.04 4.99
CA LYS A 27 -2.38 13.03 5.64
C LYS A 27 -3.04 13.84 6.77
N LEU A 28 -4.35 13.72 6.97
CA LEU A 28 -5.13 14.82 7.53
C LEU A 28 -5.61 14.68 8.98
N SER A 29 -5.49 13.54 9.68
CA SER A 29 -5.95 13.55 11.10
C SER A 29 -5.49 12.44 12.03
N GLU A 30 -4.96 11.30 11.58
CA GLU A 30 -4.73 10.16 12.49
C GLU A 30 -3.40 9.44 12.23
N ASP A 31 -2.75 9.01 13.31
CA ASP A 31 -1.63 8.08 13.30
C ASP A 31 -2.13 6.74 12.71
N TYR A 32 -1.61 6.31 11.56
CA TYR A 32 -2.04 5.09 10.89
C TYR A 32 -0.90 4.32 10.23
N GLU A 33 -1.14 3.03 10.05
CA GLU A 33 -0.32 2.15 9.23
C GLU A 33 -1.16 1.57 8.09
N LEU A 34 -0.53 1.42 6.92
CA LEU A 34 -1.10 0.74 5.76
C LEU A 34 -0.31 -0.54 5.56
N VAL A 35 -0.94 -1.68 5.82
CA VAL A 35 -0.34 -3.01 5.70
C VAL A 35 -0.87 -3.67 4.43
N ILE A 36 0.00 -3.89 3.44
CA ILE A 36 -0.36 -4.61 2.21
C ILE A 36 0.09 -6.06 2.33
N VAL A 37 -0.88 -6.98 2.39
CA VAL A 37 -0.63 -8.41 2.49
C VAL A 37 -0.64 -8.99 1.07
N ASN A 38 0.53 -9.33 0.54
CA ASN A 38 0.62 -10.03 -0.73
C ASN A 38 0.15 -11.49 -0.56
N ASP A 39 -0.98 -11.84 -1.17
CA ASP A 39 -1.61 -13.16 -1.07
C ASP A 39 -1.12 -14.13 -2.18
N GLY A 40 0.19 -14.15 -2.41
CA GLY A 40 0.81 -15.01 -3.41
C GLY A 40 0.67 -14.53 -4.86
N SER A 41 0.69 -13.21 -5.09
CA SER A 41 0.67 -12.65 -6.46
C SER A 41 1.79 -13.23 -7.33
N THR A 42 1.48 -13.50 -8.59
CA THR A 42 2.42 -14.00 -9.60
C THR A 42 2.81 -12.95 -10.64
N ASP A 43 2.25 -11.74 -10.53
CA ASP A 43 2.55 -10.58 -11.34
C ASP A 43 3.53 -9.61 -10.63
N ARG A 44 3.57 -8.34 -11.05
CA ARG A 44 4.48 -7.34 -10.48
C ARG A 44 3.94 -6.65 -9.22
N THR A 45 2.84 -7.09 -8.64
CA THR A 45 2.21 -6.44 -7.46
C THR A 45 3.23 -6.18 -6.34
N GLU A 46 4.02 -7.20 -5.96
CA GLU A 46 5.00 -7.07 -4.88
C GLU A 46 6.12 -6.07 -5.23
N GLU A 47 6.61 -6.10 -6.47
CA GLU A 47 7.64 -5.17 -6.94
C GLU A 47 7.16 -3.72 -6.84
N LEU A 48 5.92 -3.47 -7.27
CA LEU A 48 5.31 -2.15 -7.26
C LEU A 48 5.10 -1.64 -5.83
N VAL A 49 4.62 -2.48 -4.90
CA VAL A 49 4.51 -2.11 -3.48
C VAL A 49 5.87 -1.73 -2.89
N LYS A 50 6.91 -2.54 -3.16
CA LYS A 50 8.27 -2.31 -2.63
C LYS A 50 8.88 -0.98 -3.10
N LYS A 51 8.55 -0.49 -4.31
CA LYS A 51 9.00 0.82 -4.80
C LYS A 51 8.54 1.98 -3.90
N HIS A 52 7.40 1.83 -3.23
CA HIS A 52 6.84 2.88 -2.39
C HIS A 52 7.37 2.90 -0.95
N LEU A 53 7.91 1.79 -0.43
CA LEU A 53 8.35 1.64 0.98
C LEU A 53 9.29 2.76 1.44
N LYS A 54 10.25 3.18 0.59
CA LYS A 54 11.21 4.25 0.94
C LYS A 54 10.56 5.62 1.09
N SER A 55 9.51 5.88 0.31
CA SER A 55 8.87 7.21 0.24
C SER A 55 7.60 7.33 1.08
N TYR A 56 7.15 6.24 1.69
CA TYR A 56 5.91 6.17 2.45
C TYR A 56 6.12 5.42 3.77
N PRO A 57 6.62 6.12 4.82
CA PRO A 57 7.03 5.47 6.08
C PRO A 57 5.93 4.71 6.83
N SER A 58 4.66 5.04 6.59
CA SER A 58 3.48 4.34 7.16
C SER A 58 3.09 3.07 6.40
N LEU A 59 3.69 2.81 5.23
CA LEU A 59 3.46 1.59 4.45
C LEU A 59 4.28 0.42 5.03
N ARG A 60 3.62 -0.73 5.17
CA ARG A 60 4.17 -1.99 5.66
C ARG A 60 3.84 -3.12 4.71
#